data_AF-A0A7V9GTB2-F1
#
_entry.id   AF-A0A7V9GTB2-F1
#
_cell.length_a   1.000
_cell.length_b   1.000
_cell.length_c   1.000
_cell.angle_alpha   90.00
_cell.angle_beta   90.00
_cell.angle_gamma   90.00
#
_symmetry.space_group_name_H-M   'P 1'
#
loop_
_entity.id
_entity.type
_entity.pdbx_description
1 polymer ?
#
loop_
_entity_poly.entity_id
_entity_poly.type
_entity_poly.pdbx_seq_one_letter_code
_entity_poly.pdbx_strand_id
1 'polypeptide(L)'
;MRRAFALYGAGDPAIVTTAHPDLTVTPLAPNLLTRDRTYRGLEEVAEWALGLQQADFKVVPTDIRDIGGGNVLVLGTISVAHPGRPGAAARGAWLVHVRDGLITSVEAHHSEEEALANVEE
;
A
#
# COMPACT_ATOMS: atom_id res chain seq x y z
N MET A 1 -9.09 -3.75 10.39
CA MET A 1 -8.37 -3.74 9.10
C MET A 1 -8.89 -2.73 8.08
N ARG A 2 -10.19 -2.71 7.71
CA ARG A 2 -10.71 -1.75 6.69
C ARG A 2 -10.30 -0.29 6.91
N ARG A 3 -10.21 0.16 8.17
CA ARG A 3 -9.77 1.52 8.53
C ARG A 3 -8.28 1.76 8.25
N ALA A 4 -7.39 0.83 8.59
CA ALA A 4 -5.95 0.97 8.37
C ALA A 4 -5.61 1.01 6.86
N PHE A 5 -6.31 0.22 6.04
CA PHE A 5 -6.10 0.24 4.59
C PHE A 5 -6.73 1.47 3.91
N ALA A 6 -7.83 2.02 4.45
CA ALA A 6 -8.35 3.31 3.99
C ALA A 6 -7.37 4.46 4.29
N LEU A 7 -6.66 4.39 5.42
CA LEU A 7 -5.58 5.33 5.75
C LEU A 7 -4.38 5.16 4.80
N TYR A 8 -3.96 3.92 4.51
CA TYR A 8 -2.94 3.61 3.49
C TYR A 8 -3.34 4.19 2.14
N GLY A 9 -4.58 3.91 1.73
CA GLY A 9 -5.12 4.30 0.44
C GLY A 9 -5.31 5.80 0.24
N ALA A 10 -5.37 6.58 1.32
CA ALA A 10 -5.45 8.04 1.28
C ALA A 10 -4.08 8.72 1.47
N GLY A 11 -2.99 7.95 1.61
CA GLY A 11 -1.70 8.47 2.04
C GLY A 11 -1.78 9.16 3.42
N ASP A 12 -2.74 8.78 4.26
CA ASP A 12 -2.98 9.43 5.54
C ASP A 12 -1.88 9.03 6.53
N PRO A 13 -1.12 9.99 7.09
CA PRO A 13 -0.06 9.70 8.06
C PRO A 13 -0.58 8.98 9.31
N ALA A 14 -1.88 9.01 9.61
CA ALA A 14 -2.47 8.23 10.69
C ALA A 14 -2.30 6.71 10.53
N ILE A 15 -1.87 6.21 9.36
CA ILE A 15 -1.48 4.81 9.20
C ILE A 15 -0.42 4.34 10.21
N VAL A 16 0.46 5.25 10.64
CA VAL A 16 1.51 4.95 11.64
C VAL A 16 0.94 4.50 12.99
N THR A 17 -0.32 4.83 13.28
CA THR A 17 -1.01 4.40 14.52
C THR A 17 -1.47 2.95 14.49
N THR A 18 -1.46 2.33 13.30
CA THR A 18 -1.87 0.94 13.06
C THR A 18 -0.73 0.09 12.51
N ALA A 19 0.47 0.65 12.47
CA ALA A 19 1.66 0.05 11.90
C ALA A 19 2.67 -0.32 12.98
N HIS A 20 3.41 -1.39 12.74
CA HIS A 20 4.56 -1.78 13.53
C HIS A 20 5.70 -0.75 13.35
N PRO A 21 6.54 -0.48 14.36
CA PRO A 21 7.69 0.43 14.23
C PRO A 21 8.62 0.09 13.06
N ASP A 22 8.76 -1.20 12.77
CA ASP A 22 9.57 -1.74 11.67
C ASP A 22 8.79 -1.92 10.35
N LEU A 23 7.67 -1.21 10.16
CA LEU A 23 6.86 -1.30 8.96
C LEU A 23 7.72 -1.17 7.69
N THR A 24 7.51 -2.06 6.73
CA THR A 24 8.05 -1.91 5.38
C THR A 24 6.95 -1.62 4.37
N VAL A 25 7.24 -0.78 3.38
CA VAL A 25 6.37 -0.57 2.23
C VAL A 25 7.18 -0.72 0.96
N THR A 26 6.78 -1.67 0.12
CA THR A 26 7.34 -1.88 -1.21
C THR A 26 6.29 -1.45 -2.23
N PRO A 27 6.44 -0.26 -2.85
CA PRO A 27 5.52 0.16 -3.89
C PRO A 27 5.70 -0.68 -5.16
N LEU A 28 4.68 -0.66 -6.00
CA LEU A 28 4.78 -1.17 -7.37
C LEU A 28 5.87 -0.37 -8.09
N ALA A 29 6.69 -1.05 -8.90
CA ALA A 29 7.83 -0.58 -9.70
C ALA A 29 7.86 0.93 -10.02
N PRO A 30 9.05 1.55 -10.14
CA PRO A 30 9.23 3.00 -10.14
C PRO A 30 8.22 3.74 -11.01
N ASN A 31 7.42 4.58 -10.35
CA ASN A 31 6.60 5.57 -11.00
C ASN A 31 7.04 6.97 -10.54
N LEU A 32 6.47 8.03 -11.11
CA LEU A 32 6.86 9.42 -10.85
C LEU A 32 6.81 9.83 -9.36
N LEU A 33 6.17 9.04 -8.50
CA LEU A 33 5.97 9.28 -7.07
C LEU A 33 6.72 8.29 -6.17
N THR A 34 7.20 7.18 -6.70
CA THR A 34 7.84 6.12 -5.93
C THR A 34 9.30 6.01 -6.35
N ARG A 35 10.22 6.24 -5.40
CA ARG A 35 11.61 5.78 -5.56
C ARG A 35 11.58 4.25 -5.66
N ASP A 36 12.41 3.69 -6.54
CA ASP A 36 12.63 2.26 -6.70
C ASP A 36 13.35 1.68 -5.46
N ARG A 37 12.65 1.69 -4.32
CA ARG A 37 13.14 1.22 -3.04
C ARG A 37 11.97 0.81 -2.14
N THR A 38 12.26 -0.12 -1.25
CA THR A 38 11.42 -0.38 -0.07
C THR A 38 11.66 0.72 0.97
N TYR A 39 10.58 1.31 1.47
CA TYR A 39 10.61 2.26 2.59
C TYR A 39 10.55 1.46 3.90
N ARG A 40 11.40 1.82 4.87
CA ARG A 40 11.58 1.06 6.11
C ARG A 40 11.40 1.94 7.33
N GLY A 41 10.57 1.46 8.25
CA GLY A 41 10.21 2.17 9.47
C GLY A 41 9.18 3.28 9.24
N LEU A 42 8.60 3.73 10.34
CA LEU A 42 7.51 4.72 10.31
C LEU A 42 7.92 6.07 9.70
N GLU A 43 9.19 6.47 9.85
CA GLU A 43 9.70 7.74 9.32
C GLU A 43 9.72 7.75 7.79
N GLU A 44 10.39 6.77 7.16
CA GLU A 44 10.46 6.71 5.70
C GLU A 44 9.08 6.49 5.07
N VAL A 45 8.21 5.71 5.72
CA VAL A 45 6.84 5.48 5.25
C VAL A 45 6.01 6.75 5.37
N ALA A 46 6.18 7.55 6.42
CA ALA A 46 5.49 8.83 6.56
C ALA A 46 5.93 9.84 5.49
N GLU A 47 7.23 9.94 5.22
CA GLU A 47 7.74 10.77 4.12
C GLU A 47 7.17 10.37 2.76
N TRP A 48 7.11 9.07 2.50
CA TRP A 48 6.50 8.53 1.28
C TRP A 48 5.00 8.85 1.18
N ALA A 49 4.25 8.64 2.26
CA ALA A 49 2.82 8.92 2.31
C ALA A 49 2.52 10.42 2.08
N LEU A 50 3.34 11.32 2.63
CA LEU A 50 3.25 12.76 2.37
C LEU A 50 3.47 13.09 0.88
N GLY A 51 4.43 12.43 0.22
CA GLY A 51 4.62 12.54 -1.22
C GLY A 51 3.40 12.09 -2.02
N LEU A 52 2.75 11.00 -1.58
CA LEU A 52 1.51 10.53 -2.18
C LEU A 52 0.34 11.50 -1.99
N GLN A 53 0.21 12.20 -0.85
CA GLN A 53 -0.86 13.20 -0.64
C GLN A 53 -0.72 14.44 -1.52
N GLN A 54 0.50 14.80 -1.92
CA GLN A 54 0.73 15.91 -2.84
C GLN A 54 0.27 15.57 -4.27
N ALA A 55 0.28 14.28 -4.61
CA ALA A 55 -0.52 13.76 -5.71
C ALA A 55 -1.95 13.51 -5.20
N ASP A 56 -2.96 13.63 -6.04
CA ASP A 56 -4.29 13.16 -5.63
C ASP A 56 -4.33 11.63 -5.80
N PHE A 57 -3.52 10.95 -4.98
CA PHE A 57 -3.35 9.51 -4.93
C PHE A 57 -4.43 8.90 -4.06
N LYS A 58 -5.14 7.91 -4.61
CA LYS A 58 -6.20 7.22 -3.90
C LYS A 58 -6.19 5.73 -4.22
N VAL A 59 -6.29 4.91 -3.19
CA VAL A 59 -6.59 3.48 -3.30
C VAL A 59 -8.01 3.24 -2.82
N VAL A 60 -8.79 2.57 -3.65
CA VAL A 60 -10.14 2.11 -3.30
C VAL A 60 -10.13 0.58 -3.30
N PRO A 61 -10.12 -0.06 -2.13
CA PRO A 61 -10.19 -1.52 -2.05
C PRO A 61 -11.58 -2.00 -2.51
N THR A 62 -11.60 -3.00 -3.37
CA THR A 62 -12.80 -3.69 -3.86
C THR A 62 -12.99 -5.05 -3.21
N ASP A 63 -11.90 -5.69 -2.79
CA ASP A 63 -11.91 -6.98 -2.11
C ASP A 63 -10.78 -7.06 -1.09
N ILE A 64 -11.04 -7.70 0.05
CA ILE A 64 -10.08 -7.85 1.16
C ILE A 64 -10.27 -9.26 1.73
N ARG A 65 -9.23 -10.08 1.66
CA ARG A 65 -9.24 -11.47 2.12
C ARG A 65 -8.06 -11.75 3.04
N ASP A 66 -8.33 -12.40 4.16
CA ASP A 66 -7.30 -13.10 4.92
C ASP A 66 -6.97 -14.39 4.17
N ILE A 67 -5.69 -14.57 3.84
CA ILE A 67 -5.19 -15.73 3.09
C ILE A 67 -4.30 -16.63 3.96
N GLY A 68 -4.30 -16.41 5.28
CA GLY A 68 -3.59 -17.22 6.27
C GLY A 68 -2.18 -16.73 6.58
N GLY A 69 -1.62 -17.21 7.69
CA GLY A 69 -0.24 -16.90 8.10
C GLY A 69 0.01 -15.43 8.45
N GLY A 70 -1.04 -14.65 8.74
CA GLY A 70 -0.94 -13.20 8.95
C GLY A 70 -0.95 -12.39 7.65
N ASN A 71 -1.14 -13.03 6.49
CA ASN A 71 -1.22 -12.37 5.20
C ASN A 71 -2.65 -11.98 4.85
N VAL A 72 -2.81 -10.73 4.41
CA VAL A 72 -4.08 -10.18 3.94
C VAL A 72 -3.88 -9.70 2.51
N LEU A 73 -4.62 -10.29 1.58
CA LEU A 73 -4.69 -9.84 0.20
C LEU A 73 -5.74 -8.74 0.08
N VAL A 74 -5.35 -7.63 -0.53
CA VAL A 74 -6.26 -6.54 -0.87
C VAL A 74 -6.22 -6.31 -2.37
N LEU A 75 -7.40 -6.31 -3.00
CA LEU A 75 -7.55 -5.94 -4.41
C LEU A 75 -8.31 -4.64 -4.50
N GLY A 76 -8.00 -3.84 -5.52
CA GLY A 76 -8.67 -2.55 -5.68
C GLY A 76 -8.19 -1.77 -6.87
N THR A 77 -8.60 -0.50 -6.89
CA THR A 77 -8.17 0.47 -7.89
C THR A 77 -7.29 1.53 -7.25
N ILE A 78 -6.14 1.79 -7.86
CA ILE A 78 -5.37 3.01 -7.66
C ILE A 78 -5.87 4.06 -8.64
N SER A 79 -5.98 5.29 -8.18
CA SER A 79 -6.05 6.47 -9.04
C SER A 79 -5.00 7.47 -8.61
N VAL A 80 -4.31 8.06 -9.59
CA VAL A 80 -3.36 9.14 -9.38
C VAL A 80 -3.74 10.28 -10.29
N ALA A 81 -4.06 11.44 -9.71
CA ALA A 81 -4.20 12.68 -10.46
C ALA A 81 -3.09 13.67 -10.10
N HIS A 82 -2.57 14.33 -11.13
CA HIS A 82 -1.62 15.43 -10.99
C HIS A 82 -2.27 16.73 -11.46
N PRO A 83 -1.98 17.88 -10.82
CA PRO A 83 -2.41 19.16 -11.33
C PRO A 83 -2.01 19.34 -12.81
N GLY A 84 -3.01 19.51 -13.68
CA GLY A 84 -2.78 19.73 -15.11
C GLY A 84 -2.53 18.48 -15.98
N ARG A 85 -2.67 17.26 -15.44
CA ARG A 85 -2.67 16.02 -16.24
C ARG A 85 -3.93 15.19 -15.97
N PRO A 86 -4.50 14.50 -16.98
CA PRO A 86 -5.59 13.55 -16.75
C PRO A 86 -5.18 12.51 -15.70
N GLY A 87 -6.07 12.23 -14.75
CA GLY A 87 -5.85 11.17 -13.78
C GLY A 87 -5.78 9.80 -14.47
N ALA A 88 -4.89 8.94 -13.99
CA ALA A 88 -4.82 7.54 -14.41
C ALA A 88 -5.41 6.67 -13.32
N ALA A 89 -6.23 5.69 -13.70
CA ALA A 89 -6.73 4.66 -12.80
C ALA A 89 -6.28 3.28 -13.28
N ALA A 90 -5.80 2.46 -12.36
CA ALA A 90 -5.35 1.10 -12.62
C ALA A 90 -5.87 0.16 -11.53
N ARG A 91 -6.07 -1.11 -11.87
CA ARG A 91 -6.27 -2.15 -10.86
C ARG A 91 -4.91 -2.52 -10.26
N GLY A 92 -4.92 -2.86 -8.98
CA GLY A 92 -3.74 -3.31 -8.26
C GLY A 92 -4.11 -4.36 -7.21
N ALA A 93 -3.09 -5.10 -6.79
CA ALA A 93 -3.15 -6.00 -5.66
C ALA A 93 -2.13 -5.55 -4.61
N TRP A 94 -2.46 -5.70 -3.34
CA TRP A 94 -1.56 -5.45 -2.22
C TRP A 94 -1.53 -6.66 -1.31
N LEU A 95 -0.34 -7.14 -1.03
CA LEU A 95 -0.09 -8.11 0.03
C LEU A 95 0.25 -7.34 1.30
N VAL A 96 -0.52 -7.57 2.36
CA VAL A 96 -0.36 -6.90 3.65
C VAL A 96 -0.05 -7.94 4.71
N HIS A 97 1.11 -7.85 5.35
CA HIS A 97 1.43 -8.71 6.47
C HIS A 97 1.05 -8.04 7.80
N VAL A 98 0.40 -8.81 8.66
CA VAL A 98 -0.08 -8.37 9.97
C VAL A 98 0.47 -9.29 11.05
N ARG A 99 1.14 -8.70 12.04
CA ARG A 99 1.66 -9.39 13.23
C ARG A 99 1.16 -8.67 14.48
N ASP A 100 0.62 -9.42 15.43
CA ASP A 100 0.07 -8.90 16.69
C ASP A 100 -0.96 -7.76 16.49
N GLY A 101 -1.75 -7.85 15.40
CA GLY A 101 -2.76 -6.85 15.04
C GLY A 101 -2.21 -5.57 14.40
N LEU A 102 -0.89 -5.48 14.18
CA LEU A 102 -0.21 -4.35 13.55
C LEU A 102 0.27 -4.72 12.15
N ILE A 103 0.21 -3.76 11.22
CA ILE A 103 0.76 -3.95 9.87
C ILE A 103 2.29 -3.91 9.95
N THR A 104 2.96 -4.92 9.43
CA THR A 104 4.43 -5.01 9.38
C THR A 104 4.98 -4.86 7.98
N SER A 105 4.23 -5.24 6.94
CA SER A 105 4.62 -4.99 5.54
C SER A 105 3.41 -4.69 4.67
N VAL A 106 3.64 -3.89 3.62
CA VAL A 106 2.72 -3.71 2.50
C VAL A 106 3.49 -3.78 1.19
N GLU A 107 3.08 -4.66 0.30
CA GLU A 107 3.73 -4.90 -0.99
C GLU A 107 2.68 -4.76 -2.09
N ALA A 108 2.96 -3.93 -3.09
CA ALA A 108 2.05 -3.68 -4.20
C ALA A 108 2.48 -4.47 -5.45
N HIS A 109 1.52 -5.14 -6.07
CA HIS A 109 1.70 -6.01 -7.23
C HIS A 109 0.78 -5.60 -8.38
N HIS A 110 1.14 -5.98 -9.61
CA HIS A 110 0.34 -5.69 -10.80
C HIS A 110 -0.94 -6.53 -10.87
N SER A 111 -0.96 -7.69 -10.19
CA SER A 111 -2.07 -8.63 -10.23
C SER A 111 -2.22 -9.43 -8.95
N GLU A 112 -3.40 -10.03 -8.77
CA GLU A 112 -3.66 -11.00 -7.69
C GLU A 112 -2.73 -12.21 -7.78
N GLU A 113 -2.53 -12.76 -8.98
CA GLU A 113 -1.68 -13.92 -9.22
C GLU A 113 -0.23 -13.66 -8.76
N GLU A 114 0.32 -12.50 -9.12
CA GLU A 114 1.65 -12.08 -8.69
C GLU A 114 1.74 -11.92 -7.17
N ALA A 115 0.73 -11.30 -6.54
CA ALA A 115 0.70 -11.14 -5.09
C ALA A 115 0.67 -12.49 -4.36
N LEU A 116 -0.12 -13.44 -4.87
CA LEU A 116 -0.24 -14.78 -4.27
C LEU A 116 1.04 -15.60 -4.44
N ALA A 117 1.74 -15.49 -5.58
CA ALA A 117 3.01 -16.18 -5.79
C ALA A 117 4.09 -15.78 -4.76
N ASN A 118 4.04 -14.55 -4.23
CA ASN A 118 4.98 -14.04 -3.23
C ASN A 118 4.64 -14.49 -1.79
N VAL A 119 3.52 -15.18 -1.56
CA VAL A 119 3.16 -15.74 -0.25
C VAL A 119 3.79 -17.12 -0.01
N GLU A 120 4.16 -17.80 -1.10
CA GLU A 120 4.67 -19.18 -1.09
C GLU A 120 6.21 -19.28 -1.00
N GLU A 121 6.92 -18.13 -0.98
CA GLU A 121 8.38 -18.03 -0.76
C GLU A 121 8.74 -17.81 0.72
#